data_AF-A0A1C6G1W7-F1
#
_entry.id   AF-A0A1C6G1W7-F1
#
_cell.length_a   1.000
_cell.length_b   1.000
_cell.length_c   1.000
_cell.angle_alpha   90.00
_cell.angle_beta   90.00
_cell.angle_gamma   90.00
#
_symmetry.space_group_name_H-M   'P 1'
#
loop_
_entity.id
_entity.type
_entity.pdbx_description
1 polymer ?
#
loop_
_entity_poly.entity_id
_entity_poly.type
_entity_poly.pdbx_seq_one_letter_code
_entity_poly.pdbx_strand_id
1 'polypeptide(L)'
;MSLSNEQLLYLSALAYYNVDGKKNVKDIVKIIEEKKYTTCFDGVAGYTDKELGMNKIISFIENDSELMKLQMVYPSGSDNTTSSVCFVNTETSEVYVVYCGNYIAGNYEYKDEDGNINSNSTWISNMKGAVECDTVEQKLAVEFYNNAISAARNVLNNVDGDIDITVCGHSTGGNQAQYVTIAYEKKYWK
;
A
#
# COMPACT_ATOMS: atom_id res chain seq x y z
N MET A 1 -8.37 -1.64 17.85
CA MET A 1 -8.96 -0.30 17.84
C MET A 1 -8.48 0.29 16.54
N SER A 2 -9.41 0.61 15.64
CA SER A 2 -9.03 0.99 14.30
C SER A 2 -8.12 2.21 14.33
N LEU A 3 -7.12 2.21 13.45
CA LEU A 3 -6.24 3.36 13.26
C LEU A 3 -7.06 4.62 12.93
N SER A 4 -6.61 5.76 13.45
CA SER A 4 -7.12 7.07 13.11
C SER A 4 -6.75 7.45 11.67
N ASN A 5 -7.43 8.46 11.11
CA ASN A 5 -7.10 8.99 9.79
C ASN A 5 -5.65 9.46 9.69
N GLU A 6 -5.11 10.03 10.77
CA GLU A 6 -3.72 10.49 10.84
C GLU A 6 -2.74 9.30 10.80
N GLN A 7 -3.02 8.25 11.56
CA GLN A 7 -2.24 7.01 11.54
C GLN A 7 -2.28 6.32 10.17
N LEU A 8 -3.44 6.31 9.51
CA LEU A 8 -3.58 5.77 8.14
C LEU A 8 -2.78 6.57 7.12
N LEU A 9 -2.69 7.90 7.28
CA LEU A 9 -1.85 8.74 6.43
C LEU A 9 -0.37 8.41 6.60
N TYR A 10 0.09 8.23 7.84
CA TYR A 10 1.47 7.84 8.13
C TYR A 10 1.79 6.44 7.59
N LEU A 11 0.88 5.49 7.75
CA LEU A 11 1.03 4.14 7.20
C LEU A 11 1.06 4.15 5.66
N SER A 12 0.23 4.98 5.02
CA SER A 12 0.28 5.15 3.56
C SER A 12 1.60 5.77 3.08
N ALA A 13 2.19 6.67 3.85
CA ALA A 13 3.50 7.24 3.54
C ALA A 13 4.62 6.19 3.69
N LEU A 14 4.49 5.29 4.67
CA LEU A 14 5.45 4.20 4.88
C LEU A 14 5.50 3.22 3.69
N ALA A 15 4.36 2.97 3.03
CA ALA A 15 4.28 2.08 1.86
C ALA A 15 5.14 2.53 0.66
N TYR A 16 5.56 3.81 0.63
CA TYR A 16 6.48 4.30 -0.40
C TYR A 16 7.93 3.86 -0.19
N TYR A 17 8.33 3.48 1.02
CA TYR A 17 9.65 2.90 1.25
C TYR A 17 9.63 1.45 0.78
N ASN A 18 10.18 1.19 -0.40
CA ASN A 18 10.29 -0.16 -0.95
C ASN A 18 11.24 -1.02 -0.08
N VAL A 19 10.68 -1.80 0.85
CA VAL A 19 11.45 -2.59 1.82
C VAL A 19 11.24 -4.09 1.63
N ASP A 20 12.08 -4.69 0.80
CA ASP A 20 12.05 -6.12 0.51
C ASP A 20 12.16 -7.00 1.76
N GLY A 21 11.25 -7.98 1.85
CA GLY A 21 11.35 -9.11 2.77
C GLY A 21 11.15 -8.80 4.26
N LYS A 22 10.60 -7.63 4.62
CA LYS A 22 10.36 -7.23 6.01
C LYS A 22 8.96 -7.56 6.47
N LYS A 23 8.80 -7.85 7.76
CA LYS A 23 7.55 -8.44 8.27
C LYS A 23 6.77 -7.54 9.21
N ASN A 24 7.30 -6.42 9.69
CA ASN A 24 6.59 -5.54 10.63
C ASN A 24 7.12 -4.11 10.57
N VAL A 25 6.26 -3.14 10.91
CA VAL A 25 6.54 -1.69 10.78
C VAL A 25 7.81 -1.28 11.51
N LYS A 26 8.06 -1.86 12.68
CA LYS A 26 9.29 -1.63 13.45
C LYS A 26 10.57 -1.92 12.66
N ASP A 27 10.62 -3.05 11.94
CA ASP A 27 11.78 -3.41 11.13
C ASP A 27 11.95 -2.47 9.93
N ILE A 28 10.84 -1.99 9.37
CA ILE A 28 10.83 -1.03 8.26
C ILE A 28 11.45 0.30 8.72
N VAL A 29 10.94 0.87 9.82
CA VAL A 29 11.44 2.12 10.41
C VAL A 29 12.94 2.03 10.70
N LYS A 30 13.37 0.95 11.37
CA LYS A 30 14.79 0.75 11.69
C LYS A 30 15.70 0.76 10.46
N ILE A 31 15.26 0.14 9.36
CA ILE A 31 16.05 0.12 8.13
C ILE A 31 16.12 1.50 7.48
N ILE A 32 15.02 2.25 7.51
CA ILE A 32 14.99 3.62 7.00
C ILE A 32 16.06 4.48 7.70
N GLU A 33 16.16 4.33 9.02
CA GLU A 33 17.17 5.01 9.82
C GLU A 33 18.59 4.50 9.57
N GLU A 34 18.80 3.18 9.56
CA GLU A 34 20.12 2.55 9.38
C GLU A 34 20.73 2.85 8.00
N LYS A 35 19.91 2.71 6.95
CA LYS A 35 20.33 3.01 5.57
C LYS A 35 20.36 4.50 5.28
N LYS A 36 19.83 5.33 6.20
CA LYS A 36 19.69 6.78 6.04
C LYS A 36 19.05 7.10 4.70
N TYR A 37 17.95 6.41 4.38
CA TYR A 37 17.24 6.69 3.13
C TYR A 37 16.98 8.19 3.07
N THR A 38 17.47 8.81 2.01
CA THR A 38 17.39 10.25 1.88
C THR A 38 16.05 10.66 1.32
N THR A 39 15.30 9.73 0.74
CA THR A 39 13.91 9.93 0.31
C THR A 39 13.22 8.57 0.17
N CYS A 40 11.90 8.48 0.42
CA CYS A 40 11.11 7.35 -0.11
C CYS A 40 11.03 7.34 -1.64
N PHE A 41 11.51 8.41 -2.28
CA PHE A 41 11.54 8.64 -3.73
C PHE A 41 12.96 8.59 -4.32
N ASP A 42 13.82 7.65 -3.90
CA ASP A 42 15.25 7.60 -4.25
C ASP A 42 15.51 7.93 -5.74
N GLY A 43 15.92 9.19 -5.98
CA GLY A 43 16.37 9.69 -7.29
C GLY A 43 15.36 10.46 -8.17
N VAL A 44 14.11 10.69 -7.75
CA VAL A 44 13.05 11.16 -8.67
C VAL A 44 12.93 12.65 -8.85
N ALA A 45 12.96 13.37 -7.74
CA ALA A 45 12.62 14.79 -7.73
C ALA A 45 13.69 15.64 -7.04
N GLY A 46 14.82 15.04 -6.66
CA GLY A 46 15.92 15.74 -5.99
C GLY A 46 15.61 16.24 -4.57
N TYR A 47 14.44 15.92 -4.02
CA TYR A 47 14.06 16.26 -2.65
C TYR A 47 14.53 15.23 -1.66
N THR A 48 14.95 15.72 -0.49
CA THR A 48 15.25 14.92 0.69
C THR A 48 14.01 14.70 1.57
N ASP A 49 14.03 13.65 2.39
CA ASP A 49 13.02 13.33 3.39
C ASP A 49 12.82 14.48 4.37
N LYS A 50 13.87 15.27 4.64
CA LYS A 50 13.75 16.48 5.47
C LYS A 50 12.91 17.57 4.80
N GLU A 51 13.07 17.75 3.50
CA GLU A 51 12.31 18.75 2.72
C GLU A 51 10.86 18.31 2.55
N LEU A 52 10.62 17.00 2.44
CA LEU A 52 9.28 16.41 2.35
C LEU A 52 8.62 16.20 3.73
N GLY A 53 9.36 16.42 4.83
CA GLY A 53 8.88 16.20 6.19
C GLY A 53 8.72 14.73 6.57
N MET A 54 9.22 13.80 5.76
CA MET A 54 9.15 12.36 5.99
C MET A 54 9.87 11.93 7.27
N ASN A 55 10.96 12.61 7.64
CA ASN A 55 11.63 12.38 8.92
C ASN A 55 10.70 12.59 10.13
N LYS A 56 9.75 13.53 10.03
CA LYS A 56 8.72 13.72 11.07
C LYS A 56 7.70 12.59 11.05
N ILE A 57 7.29 12.15 9.87
CA ILE A 57 6.36 11.01 9.72
C ILE A 57 6.98 9.74 10.32
N ILE A 58 8.23 9.43 10.00
CA ILE A 58 8.93 8.27 10.59
C ILE A 58 9.02 8.41 12.11
N SER A 59 9.36 9.59 12.63
CA SER A 59 9.36 9.83 14.08
C SER A 59 7.97 9.67 14.72
N PHE A 60 6.90 10.09 14.05
CA PHE A 60 5.54 9.86 14.55
C PHE A 60 5.18 8.38 14.57
N ILE A 61 5.52 7.63 13.51
CA ILE A 61 5.31 6.17 13.45
C ILE A 61 6.08 5.49 14.58
N GLU A 62 7.36 5.84 14.78
CA GLU A 62 8.21 5.25 15.82
C GLU A 62 7.63 5.43 17.23
N ASN A 63 7.00 6.58 17.49
CA ASN A 63 6.39 6.90 18.78
C ASN A 63 4.94 6.43 18.93
N ASP A 64 4.36 5.83 17.89
CA ASP A 64 2.99 5.33 17.91
C ASP A 64 2.96 3.82 18.18
N SER A 65 2.52 3.44 19.38
CA SER A 65 2.52 2.04 19.81
C SER A 65 1.60 1.15 18.99
N GLU A 66 0.54 1.68 18.38
CA GLU A 66 -0.39 0.88 17.59
C GLU A 66 0.18 0.61 16.19
N LEU A 67 0.76 1.63 15.55
CA LEU A 67 1.46 1.45 14.27
C LEU A 67 2.65 0.49 14.39
N MET A 68 3.40 0.56 15.49
CA MET A 68 4.59 -0.27 15.71
C MET A 68 4.29 -1.76 15.95
N LYS A 69 3.03 -2.12 16.22
CA LYS A 69 2.58 -3.52 16.34
C LYS A 69 2.25 -4.16 15.01
N LEU A 70 2.09 -3.37 13.95
CA LEU A 70 1.61 -3.87 12.67
C LEU A 70 2.61 -4.80 12.00
N GLN A 71 2.11 -5.96 11.59
CA GLN A 71 2.84 -6.96 10.83
C GLN A 71 2.46 -6.86 9.35
N MET A 72 3.45 -6.67 8.48
CA MET A 72 3.27 -6.79 7.04
C MET A 72 3.10 -8.26 6.66
N VAL A 73 2.04 -8.57 5.92
CA VAL A 73 1.68 -9.94 5.53
C VAL A 73 1.68 -10.15 4.02
N TYR A 74 1.56 -9.08 3.24
CA TYR A 74 1.50 -9.19 1.78
C TYR A 74 1.97 -7.90 1.08
N PRO A 75 3.19 -7.85 0.52
CA PRO A 75 3.61 -6.83 -0.43
C PRO A 75 3.19 -7.19 -1.86
N SER A 76 2.96 -6.20 -2.72
CA SER A 76 2.53 -6.39 -4.12
C SER A 76 3.63 -6.88 -5.08
N GLY A 77 4.89 -7.03 -4.65
CA GLY A 77 5.95 -7.53 -5.54
C GLY A 77 7.33 -7.67 -4.89
N SER A 78 8.25 -8.24 -5.68
CA SER A 78 9.71 -8.31 -5.46
C SER A 78 10.48 -7.40 -6.42
N ASP A 79 9.74 -6.66 -7.24
CA ASP A 79 10.14 -6.06 -8.50
C ASP A 79 9.60 -4.63 -8.59
N ASN A 80 10.22 -3.73 -7.81
CA ASN A 80 10.37 -2.26 -7.95
C ASN A 80 9.25 -1.35 -8.49
N THR A 81 8.05 -1.81 -8.86
CA THR A 81 6.97 -0.97 -9.37
C THR A 81 5.71 -1.13 -8.52
N THR A 82 5.41 -0.08 -7.76
CA THR A 82 4.28 0.09 -6.83
C THR A 82 4.23 -0.92 -5.68
N SER A 83 4.82 -0.57 -4.53
CA SER A 83 4.74 -1.38 -3.30
C SER A 83 3.45 -1.07 -2.54
N SER A 84 2.32 -1.65 -2.99
CA SER A 84 1.13 -1.76 -2.16
C SER A 84 1.35 -2.87 -1.12
N VAL A 85 0.81 -2.69 0.08
CA VAL A 85 1.13 -3.55 1.23
C VAL A 85 -0.09 -3.82 2.10
N CYS A 86 -0.17 -5.04 2.61
CA CYS A 86 -1.14 -5.43 3.62
C CYS A 86 -0.44 -5.55 4.97
N PHE A 87 -1.00 -4.88 5.97
CA PHE A 87 -0.62 -5.02 7.37
C PHE A 87 -1.75 -5.66 8.17
N VAL A 88 -1.39 -6.33 9.25
CA VAL A 88 -2.33 -6.85 10.25
C VAL A 88 -1.87 -6.45 11.65
N ASN A 89 -2.83 -6.20 12.52
CA ASN A 89 -2.58 -6.24 13.96
C ASN A 89 -3.04 -7.60 14.49
N THR A 90 -2.10 -8.47 14.86
CA THR A 90 -2.43 -9.83 15.34
C THR A 90 -3.10 -9.84 16.71
N GLU A 91 -3.00 -8.76 17.49
CA GLU A 91 -3.65 -8.63 18.80
C GLU A 91 -5.14 -8.29 18.64
N THR A 92 -5.49 -7.49 17.63
CA THR A 92 -6.86 -7.00 17.40
C THR A 92 -7.56 -7.65 16.21
N SER A 93 -6.84 -8.41 15.39
CA SER A 93 -7.32 -8.97 14.11
C SER A 93 -7.72 -7.93 13.06
N GLU A 94 -7.31 -6.68 13.22
CA GLU A 94 -7.56 -5.62 12.23
C GLU A 94 -6.60 -5.75 11.04
N VAL A 95 -7.13 -5.53 9.84
CA VAL A 95 -6.42 -5.65 8.57
C VAL A 95 -6.38 -4.31 7.86
N TYR A 96 -5.20 -3.92 7.38
CA TYR A 96 -4.97 -2.65 6.69
C TYR A 96 -4.38 -2.93 5.30
N VAL A 97 -5.17 -2.71 4.26
CA VAL A 97 -4.71 -2.82 2.86
C VAL A 97 -4.36 -1.43 2.37
N VAL A 98 -3.08 -1.21 2.09
CA VAL A 98 -2.51 0.10 1.79
C VAL A 98 -2.02 0.13 0.35
N TYR A 99 -2.67 0.94 -0.48
CA TYR A 99 -2.28 1.14 -1.86
C TYR A 99 -1.29 2.28 -2.00
N CYS A 100 -0.16 1.98 -2.65
CA CYS A 100 0.83 2.99 -3.01
C CYS A 100 0.43 3.65 -4.33
N GLY A 101 0.39 4.98 -4.34
CA GLY A 101 0.11 5.73 -5.57
C GLY A 101 1.29 5.79 -6.54
N ASN A 102 1.06 6.39 -7.70
CA ASN A 102 2.03 6.45 -8.78
C ASN A 102 3.31 7.15 -8.33
N TYR A 103 4.42 6.47 -8.63
CA TYR A 103 5.77 6.93 -8.47
C TYR A 103 6.29 7.38 -9.83
N ILE A 104 6.62 8.67 -10.00
CA ILE A 104 7.28 9.14 -11.22
C ILE A 104 8.80 9.08 -11.04
N ALA A 105 9.40 7.98 -10.54
CA ALA A 105 10.82 7.77 -10.89
C ALA A 105 10.91 7.44 -12.36
N GLY A 106 12.01 7.84 -12.99
CA GLY A 106 12.32 7.52 -14.38
C GLY A 106 11.92 6.10 -14.79
N ASN A 107 11.49 5.98 -16.06
CA ASN A 107 11.04 4.75 -16.72
C ASN A 107 10.22 3.82 -15.81
N TYR A 108 9.15 4.33 -15.19
CA TYR A 108 8.10 3.46 -14.68
C TYR A 108 7.47 2.70 -15.87
N GLU A 109 7.81 1.42 -15.97
CA GLU A 109 7.34 0.52 -17.00
C GLU A 109 6.17 -0.30 -16.44
N TYR A 110 4.93 0.14 -16.72
CA TYR A 110 3.73 -0.65 -16.44
C TYR A 110 3.69 -1.83 -17.42
N LYS A 111 3.26 -3.02 -17.00
CA LYS A 111 3.03 -4.16 -17.90
C LYS A 111 1.54 -4.39 -18.12
N ASP A 112 1.11 -4.52 -19.37
CA ASP A 112 -0.28 -4.81 -19.72
C ASP A 112 -0.69 -6.27 -19.43
N GLU A 113 -1.91 -6.66 -19.83
CA GLU A 113 -2.48 -8.01 -19.66
C GLU A 113 -1.60 -9.12 -20.26
N ASP A 114 -0.76 -8.77 -21.24
CA ASP A 114 0.10 -9.68 -22.00
C ASP A 114 1.57 -9.59 -21.55
N GLY A 115 1.86 -8.80 -20.50
CA GLY A 115 3.21 -8.61 -19.96
C GLY A 115 4.08 -7.61 -20.73
N ASN A 116 3.52 -6.86 -21.67
CA ASN A 116 4.27 -5.87 -22.45
C ASN A 116 4.45 -4.57 -21.67
N ILE A 117 5.65 -4.02 -21.73
CA ILE A 117 5.96 -2.71 -21.16
C ILE A 117 5.17 -1.63 -21.90
N ASN A 118 4.32 -0.94 -21.16
CA ASN A 118 3.50 0.18 -21.57
C ASN A 118 3.86 1.40 -20.71
N SER A 119 4.53 2.36 -21.32
CA SER A 119 4.93 3.63 -20.69
C SER A 119 3.75 4.61 -20.48
N ASN A 120 2.54 4.25 -20.93
CA ASN A 120 1.31 5.00 -20.75
C ASN A 120 0.39 4.32 -19.73
N SER A 121 0.87 4.09 -18.50
CA SER A 121 0.03 3.67 -17.36
C SER A 121 -1.31 4.43 -17.40
N THR A 122 -2.45 3.76 -17.48
CA THR A 122 -3.73 4.46 -17.71
C THR A 122 -4.21 5.26 -16.49
N TRP A 123 -3.45 5.23 -15.38
CA TRP A 123 -3.56 6.18 -14.27
C TRP A 123 -2.79 7.49 -14.50
N ILE A 124 -2.57 7.90 -15.76
CA ILE A 124 -2.20 9.29 -16.14
C ILE A 124 -3.25 10.31 -15.63
N SER A 125 -4.45 9.88 -15.20
CA SER A 125 -5.43 10.74 -14.57
C SER A 125 -6.17 10.05 -13.41
N ASN A 126 -6.23 10.72 -12.25
CA ASN A 126 -7.08 10.36 -11.12
C ASN A 126 -8.57 10.19 -11.50
N MET A 127 -9.01 10.74 -12.64
CA MET A 127 -10.40 10.67 -13.08
C MET A 127 -10.74 9.44 -13.93
N LYS A 128 -9.76 8.84 -14.63
CA LYS A 128 -10.05 7.76 -15.60
C LYS A 128 -10.59 6.51 -14.90
N GLY A 129 -9.93 6.09 -13.81
CA GLY A 129 -10.41 4.98 -12.98
C GLY A 129 -11.72 5.25 -12.21
N ALA A 130 -12.20 6.50 -12.19
CA ALA A 130 -13.50 6.85 -11.62
C ALA A 130 -14.65 6.79 -12.65
N VAL A 131 -14.34 6.85 -13.96
CA VAL A 131 -15.36 6.86 -15.04
C VAL A 131 -15.35 5.59 -15.89
N GLU A 132 -14.22 4.89 -15.97
CA GLU A 132 -14.09 3.59 -16.65
C GLU A 132 -14.18 2.44 -15.65
N CYS A 133 -14.76 1.30 -16.09
CA CYS A 133 -14.89 0.09 -15.28
C CYS A 133 -14.19 -1.10 -15.94
N ASP A 134 -13.71 -2.01 -15.11
CA ASP A 134 -13.06 -3.27 -15.48
C ASP A 134 -11.79 -3.12 -16.32
N THR A 135 -11.02 -2.04 -16.09
CA THR A 135 -9.68 -1.90 -16.67
C THR A 135 -8.73 -2.96 -16.09
N VAL A 136 -7.61 -3.19 -16.76
CA VAL A 136 -6.57 -4.13 -16.31
C VAL A 136 -6.09 -3.79 -14.90
N GLU A 137 -5.79 -2.52 -14.67
CA GLU A 137 -5.26 -2.02 -13.40
C GLU A 137 -6.29 -2.14 -12.27
N GLN A 138 -7.57 -1.95 -12.59
CA GLN A 138 -8.67 -2.18 -11.65
C GLN A 138 -8.79 -3.67 -11.29
N LYS A 139 -8.68 -4.57 -12.26
CA LYS A 139 -8.65 -6.02 -12.02
C LYS A 139 -7.43 -6.43 -11.19
N LEU A 140 -6.26 -5.88 -11.49
CA LEU A 140 -5.03 -6.12 -10.72
C LEU A 140 -5.13 -5.58 -9.28
N ALA A 141 -5.77 -4.42 -9.08
CA ALA A 141 -6.03 -3.91 -7.73
C ALA A 141 -6.96 -4.84 -6.95
N VAL A 142 -8.04 -5.33 -7.58
CA VAL A 142 -8.93 -6.31 -6.94
C VAL A 142 -8.21 -7.64 -6.66
N GLU A 143 -7.35 -8.10 -7.57
CA GLU A 143 -6.52 -9.29 -7.36
C GLU A 143 -5.57 -9.11 -6.17
N PHE A 144 -4.85 -8.00 -6.12
CA PHE A 144 -3.99 -7.65 -4.98
C PHE A 144 -4.78 -7.63 -3.68
N TYR A 145 -5.95 -6.96 -3.65
CA TYR A 145 -6.83 -6.94 -2.49
C TYR A 145 -7.19 -8.35 -2.02
N ASN A 146 -7.68 -9.20 -2.92
CA ASN A 146 -8.10 -10.57 -2.56
C ASN A 146 -6.93 -11.41 -2.03
N ASN A 147 -5.75 -11.27 -2.63
CA ASN A 147 -4.55 -11.97 -2.19
C ASN A 147 -4.06 -11.45 -0.82
N ALA A 148 -4.10 -10.14 -0.61
CA ALA A 148 -3.79 -9.49 0.66
C ALA A 148 -4.71 -9.97 1.79
N ILE A 149 -6.03 -10.01 1.54
CA ILE A 149 -7.01 -10.53 2.51
C ILE A 149 -6.78 -12.01 2.78
N SER A 150 -6.51 -12.80 1.76
CA SER A 150 -6.20 -14.24 1.94
C SER A 150 -4.96 -14.45 2.81
N ALA A 151 -3.90 -13.65 2.60
CA ALA A 151 -2.69 -13.68 3.41
C ALA A 151 -2.96 -13.24 4.86
N ALA A 152 -3.73 -12.18 5.06
CA ALA A 152 -4.13 -11.69 6.38
C ALA A 152 -4.92 -12.75 7.15
N ARG A 153 -5.93 -13.36 6.50
CA ARG A 153 -6.74 -14.45 7.10
C ARG A 153 -5.89 -15.64 7.51
N ASN A 154 -4.89 -16.01 6.72
CA ASN A 154 -3.95 -17.09 7.06
C ASN A 154 -3.15 -16.74 8.33
N VAL A 155 -2.56 -15.54 8.40
CA VAL A 155 -1.80 -15.10 9.58
C VAL A 155 -2.67 -15.00 10.83
N LEU A 156 -3.92 -14.56 10.69
CA LEU A 156 -4.88 -14.43 11.78
C LEU A 156 -5.57 -15.76 12.15
N ASN A 157 -5.31 -16.86 11.42
CA ASN A 157 -6.05 -18.13 11.53
C ASN A 157 -7.58 -17.94 11.48
N ASN A 158 -8.05 -17.03 10.63
CA ASN A 158 -9.45 -16.62 10.53
C ASN A 158 -9.96 -16.77 9.09
N VAL A 159 -10.18 -18.01 8.65
CA VAL A 159 -10.53 -18.33 7.26
C VAL A 159 -11.91 -17.78 6.87
N ASP A 160 -12.91 -17.94 7.74
CA ASP A 160 -14.32 -17.63 7.42
C ASP A 160 -15.01 -16.68 8.41
N GLY A 161 -14.30 -16.20 9.44
CA GLY A 161 -14.86 -15.27 10.41
C GLY A 161 -14.80 -13.82 9.94
N ASP A 162 -15.49 -12.97 10.70
CA ASP A 162 -15.46 -11.53 10.47
C ASP A 162 -14.05 -10.98 10.73
N ILE A 163 -13.63 -10.07 9.87
CA ILE A 163 -12.40 -9.28 10.02
C ILE A 163 -12.70 -7.84 9.67
N ASP A 164 -12.18 -6.93 10.48
CA ASP A 164 -12.28 -5.50 10.22
C ASP A 164 -11.19 -5.09 9.25
N ILE A 165 -11.59 -4.75 8.02
CA ILE A 165 -10.67 -4.37 6.94
C ILE A 165 -10.78 -2.87 6.71
N THR A 166 -9.66 -2.17 6.87
CA THR A 166 -9.50 -0.80 6.40
C THR A 166 -8.68 -0.80 5.12
N VAL A 167 -9.16 -0.09 4.11
CA VAL A 167 -8.43 0.11 2.84
C VAL A 167 -8.10 1.59 2.71
N CYS A 168 -6.82 1.90 2.51
CA CYS A 168 -6.37 3.28 2.34
C CYS A 168 -5.30 3.39 1.27
N GLY A 169 -4.99 4.62 0.88
CA GLY A 169 -3.93 4.94 -0.07
C GLY A 169 -3.89 6.43 -0.37
N HIS A 170 -2.75 6.89 -0.84
CA HIS A 170 -2.51 8.28 -1.22
C HIS A 170 -2.31 8.40 -2.74
N SER A 171 -2.61 9.57 -3.31
CA SER A 171 -2.54 9.83 -4.77
C SER A 171 -3.38 8.81 -5.55
N THR A 172 -2.85 8.18 -6.60
CA THR A 172 -3.58 7.13 -7.35
C THR A 172 -3.91 5.90 -6.49
N GLY A 173 -3.17 5.67 -5.40
CA GLY A 173 -3.48 4.63 -4.41
C GLY A 173 -4.80 4.89 -3.68
N GLY A 174 -5.18 6.16 -3.50
CA GLY A 174 -6.50 6.51 -2.95
C GLY A 174 -7.63 6.10 -3.88
N ASN A 175 -7.44 6.22 -5.19
CA ASN A 175 -8.43 5.78 -6.17
C ASN A 175 -8.52 4.24 -6.22
N GLN A 176 -7.40 3.53 -6.08
CA GLN A 176 -7.40 2.07 -5.96
C GLN A 176 -8.16 1.63 -4.70
N ALA A 177 -7.89 2.26 -3.56
CA ALA A 177 -8.60 2.00 -2.30
C ALA A 177 -10.11 2.22 -2.43
N GLN A 178 -10.52 3.32 -3.08
CA GLN A 178 -11.92 3.60 -3.36
C GLN A 178 -12.52 2.56 -4.31
N TYR A 179 -11.81 2.18 -5.38
CA TYR A 179 -12.32 1.24 -6.36
C TYR A 179 -12.55 -0.14 -5.74
N VAL A 180 -11.57 -0.70 -5.02
CA VAL A 180 -11.71 -2.06 -4.47
C VAL A 180 -12.76 -2.14 -3.38
N THR A 181 -12.95 -1.07 -2.59
CA THR A 181 -14.02 -1.03 -1.58
C THR A 181 -15.41 -1.01 -2.21
N ILE A 182 -15.59 -0.40 -3.39
CA ILE A 182 -16.86 -0.42 -4.13
C ILE A 182 -17.02 -1.72 -4.94
N ALA A 183 -15.97 -2.16 -5.63
CA ALA A 183 -16.02 -3.30 -6.56
C ALA A 183 -16.12 -4.64 -5.84
N TYR A 184 -15.57 -4.75 -4.62
CA TYR A 184 -15.66 -5.96 -3.79
C TYR A 184 -17.11 -6.42 -3.59
N GLU A 185 -18.06 -5.48 -3.53
CA GLU A 185 -19.49 -5.77 -3.36
C GLU A 185 -20.12 -6.53 -4.54
N LYS A 186 -19.59 -6.40 -5.77
CA LYS A 186 -20.26 -6.96 -6.96
C LYS A 186 -20.09 -8.47 -7.17
N LYS A 187 -19.08 -9.12 -6.58
CA LYS A 187 -18.81 -10.56 -6.81
C LYS A 187 -19.43 -11.47 -5.75
N TYR A 188 -19.80 -10.92 -4.59
CA TYR A 188 -20.25 -11.68 -3.42
C TYR A 188 -21.72 -11.50 -3.01
N TRP A 189 -22.47 -10.59 -3.66
CA TRP A 189 -23.94 -10.59 -3.58
C TRP A 189 -24.54 -11.39 -4.74
N LYS A 190 -24.87 -12.66 -4.47
CA LYS A 190 -25.93 -13.38 -5.17
C LYS A 190 -27.21 -13.33 -4.34
#